data_AF-A0A8X6PXB4-F1
#
_entry.id   AF-A0A8X6PXB4-F1
#
_cell.length_a   1.000
_cell.length_b   1.000
_cell.length_c   1.000
_cell.angle_alpha   90.00
_cell.angle_beta   90.00
_cell.angle_gamma   90.00
#
_symmetry.space_group_name_H-M   'P 1'
#
loop_
_entity.id
_entity.type
_entity.pdbx_description
1 polymer ?
#
loop_
_entity_poly.entity_id
_entity_poly.type
_entity_poly.pdbx_seq_one_letter_code
_entity_poly.pdbx_strand_id
1 'polypeptide(L)'
;MCSVRCSQHFQLFHCGYVTEKLSMFYRTLPWDPDKITAEQLKCAPRVELKTKSYCKTLCGLPCEDIRFEVAVDGRHLTEEAVLEISRSKQMKDIIQNRWNNLAVVRIYFKTIERKIYEHVPKYSNQELFSHLGGYSGVWLGFSLLNLYELLEIIGATLNFALTKSKAQKLAQSKNVTPPVFYTQSSKKFYEDAIITNSLFFARKNRTLAKLKSKKI
;
A
#
# COMPACT_ATOMS: atom_id res chain seq x y z
N MET A 1 -14.31 5.19 -9.70
CA MET A 1 -15.22 6.13 -8.99
C MET A 1 -14.54 7.32 -8.30
N CYS A 2 -13.26 7.26 -7.92
CA CYS A 2 -12.59 8.37 -7.22
C CYS A 2 -12.58 9.70 -8.00
N SER A 3 -12.21 9.67 -9.29
CA SER A 3 -12.12 10.88 -10.12
C SER A 3 -13.45 11.63 -10.23
N VAL A 4 -14.55 10.89 -10.37
CA VAL A 4 -15.92 11.41 -10.38
C VAL A 4 -16.23 12.13 -9.06
N ARG A 5 -16.00 11.47 -7.91
CA ARG A 5 -16.23 12.07 -6.59
C ARG A 5 -15.37 13.30 -6.34
N CYS A 6 -14.11 13.27 -6.78
CA CYS A 6 -13.22 14.43 -6.70
C CYS A 6 -13.80 15.61 -7.48
N SER A 7 -14.19 15.42 -8.76
CA SER A 7 -14.81 16.48 -9.55
C SER A 7 -16.13 16.97 -8.95
N GLN A 8 -16.97 16.07 -8.44
CA GLN A 8 -18.22 16.43 -7.75
C GLN A 8 -17.96 17.32 -6.53
N HIS A 9 -16.98 16.96 -5.70
CA HIS A 9 -16.62 17.72 -4.51
C HIS A 9 -16.22 19.16 -4.86
N PHE A 10 -15.36 19.33 -5.88
CA PHE A 10 -14.95 20.67 -6.31
C PHE A 10 -16.10 21.46 -6.95
N GLN A 11 -16.94 20.81 -7.75
CA GLN A 11 -18.11 21.47 -8.36
C GLN A 11 -19.10 21.96 -7.29
N LEU A 12 -19.39 21.15 -6.27
CA LEU A 12 -20.21 21.56 -5.14
C LEU A 12 -19.57 22.68 -4.33
N PHE A 13 -18.28 22.57 -4.04
CA PHE A 13 -17.57 23.54 -3.22
C PHE A 13 -17.50 24.92 -3.88
N HIS A 14 -17.28 24.99 -5.20
CA HIS A 14 -17.13 26.26 -5.92
C HIS A 14 -18.43 26.81 -6.51
N CYS A 15 -19.32 25.94 -6.99
CA CYS A 15 -20.50 26.35 -7.74
C CYS A 15 -21.83 26.02 -7.03
N GLY A 16 -21.80 25.22 -5.95
CA GLY A 16 -23.01 24.73 -5.29
C GLY A 16 -23.88 23.82 -6.16
N TYR A 17 -23.34 23.31 -7.27
CA TYR A 17 -24.05 22.56 -8.30
C TYR A 17 -23.08 21.61 -9.00
N VAL A 18 -23.56 20.44 -9.41
CA VAL A 18 -22.79 19.43 -10.16
C VAL A 18 -23.48 19.18 -11.49
N THR A 19 -22.70 18.97 -12.54
CA THR A 19 -23.23 18.69 -13.88
C THR A 19 -24.12 17.43 -13.89
N GLU A 20 -25.15 17.40 -14.74
CA GLU A 20 -26.06 16.24 -14.85
C GLU A 20 -25.32 14.92 -15.12
N LYS A 21 -24.23 14.97 -15.87
CA LYS A 21 -23.39 13.79 -16.14
C LYS A 21 -22.80 13.18 -14.88
N LEU A 22 -22.40 14.04 -13.94
CA LEU A 22 -21.81 13.65 -12.68
C LEU A 22 -22.89 13.47 -11.59
N SER A 23 -24.09 14.03 -11.75
CA SER A 23 -25.16 13.88 -10.77
C SER A 23 -25.72 12.45 -10.71
N MET A 24 -25.60 11.67 -11.79
CA MET A 24 -26.06 10.28 -11.87
C MET A 24 -25.44 9.34 -10.81
N PHE A 25 -24.34 9.74 -10.19
CA PHE A 25 -23.66 8.95 -9.15
C PHE A 25 -24.12 9.28 -7.72
N TYR A 26 -25.07 10.21 -7.55
CA TYR A 26 -25.71 10.50 -6.27
C TYR A 26 -26.98 9.67 -6.09
N ARG A 27 -27.21 9.18 -4.87
CA ARG A 27 -28.53 8.61 -4.49
C ARG A 27 -29.55 9.70 -4.22
N THR A 28 -29.10 10.82 -3.65
CA THR A 28 -29.89 12.01 -3.34
C THR A 28 -29.10 13.23 -3.78
N LEU A 29 -29.73 14.13 -4.52
CA LEU A 29 -29.09 15.35 -5.02
C LEU A 29 -28.82 16.30 -3.85
N PRO A 30 -27.57 16.79 -3.68
CA PRO A 30 -27.26 17.78 -2.66
C PRO A 30 -27.71 19.21 -3.02
N TRP A 31 -28.30 19.42 -4.20
CA TRP A 31 -28.90 20.67 -4.64
C TRP A 31 -30.34 20.44 -5.11
N ASP A 32 -31.10 21.52 -5.17
CA ASP A 32 -32.48 21.55 -5.65
C ASP A 32 -32.49 21.70 -7.18
N PRO A 33 -33.03 20.73 -7.95
CA PRO A 33 -33.02 20.78 -9.41
C PRO A 33 -33.86 21.92 -9.99
N ASP A 34 -34.84 22.43 -9.23
CA ASP A 34 -35.76 23.47 -9.71
C ASP A 34 -35.20 24.89 -9.48
N LYS A 35 -34.09 25.03 -8.74
CA LYS A 35 -33.48 26.32 -8.36
C LYS A 35 -32.09 26.53 -8.95
N ILE A 36 -31.85 26.03 -10.15
CA ILE A 36 -30.55 26.16 -10.81
C ILE A 36 -30.40 27.55 -11.43
N THR A 37 -29.36 28.28 -11.04
CA THR A 37 -29.06 29.61 -11.58
C THR A 37 -28.20 29.49 -12.85
N ALA A 38 -28.39 30.40 -13.82
CA ALA A 38 -27.61 30.43 -15.06
C ALA A 38 -26.08 30.52 -14.83
N GLU A 39 -25.65 31.12 -13.72
CA GLU A 39 -24.25 31.20 -13.31
C GLU A 39 -23.69 29.83 -12.91
N GLN A 40 -24.48 29.02 -12.18
CA GLN A 40 -24.09 27.67 -11.77
C GLN A 40 -23.91 26.75 -12.99
N LEU A 41 -24.81 26.88 -13.97
CA LEU A 41 -24.75 26.16 -15.24
C LEU A 41 -23.47 26.46 -16.03
N LYS A 42 -22.96 27.70 -15.94
CA LYS A 42 -21.69 28.11 -16.56
C LYS A 42 -20.46 27.76 -15.72
N CYS A 43 -20.59 27.75 -14.39
CA CYS A 43 -19.50 27.51 -13.45
C CYS A 43 -19.06 26.04 -13.43
N ALA A 44 -20.00 25.10 -13.29
CA ALA A 44 -19.70 23.68 -13.11
C ALA A 44 -18.84 23.05 -14.23
N PRO A 45 -19.10 23.27 -15.54
CA PRO A 45 -18.25 22.72 -16.60
C PRO A 45 -16.85 23.34 -16.63
N ARG A 46 -16.70 24.62 -16.25
CA ARG A 46 -15.38 25.28 -16.15
C ARG A 46 -14.54 24.67 -15.03
N VAL A 47 -15.15 24.43 -13.87
CA VAL A 47 -14.49 23.76 -12.75
C VAL A 47 -14.11 22.33 -13.13
N GLU A 48 -15.00 21.59 -13.79
CA GLU A 48 -14.73 20.23 -14.28
C GLU A 48 -13.47 20.15 -15.15
N LEU A 49 -13.36 21.05 -16.14
CA LEU A 49 -12.21 21.11 -17.05
C LEU A 49 -10.92 21.43 -16.30
N LYS A 50 -10.97 22.35 -15.33
CA LYS A 50 -9.81 22.77 -14.54
C LYS A 50 -9.35 21.67 -13.58
N THR A 51 -10.27 20.93 -12.96
CA THR A 51 -9.95 19.90 -11.96
C THR A 51 -9.72 18.52 -12.55
N LYS A 52 -10.00 18.30 -13.84
CA LYS A 52 -9.88 17.00 -14.51
C LYS A 52 -8.48 16.38 -14.37
N SER A 53 -7.43 17.15 -14.62
CA SER A 53 -6.04 16.67 -14.51
C SER A 53 -5.66 16.42 -13.06
N TYR A 54 -5.99 17.35 -12.17
CA TYR A 54 -5.74 17.25 -10.74
C TYR A 54 -6.37 15.99 -10.11
N CYS A 55 -7.66 15.77 -10.37
CA CYS A 55 -8.38 14.60 -9.87
C CYS A 55 -7.86 13.29 -10.46
N LYS A 56 -7.34 13.30 -11.70
CA LYS A 56 -6.72 12.12 -12.31
C LYS A 56 -5.41 11.75 -11.60
N THR A 57 -4.58 12.73 -11.27
CA THR A 57 -3.32 12.50 -10.56
C THR A 57 -3.55 12.09 -9.11
N LEU A 58 -4.51 12.73 -8.42
CA LEU A 58 -4.83 12.44 -7.03
C LEU A 58 -5.35 11.02 -6.81
N CYS A 59 -6.20 10.53 -7.71
CA CYS A 59 -6.87 9.24 -7.55
C CYS A 59 -6.05 8.03 -7.97
N GLY A 60 -4.95 8.22 -8.69
CA GLY A 60 -4.15 7.13 -9.25
C GLY A 60 -4.95 6.19 -10.17
N LEU A 61 -4.31 5.09 -10.56
CA LEU A 61 -4.97 3.98 -11.25
C LEU A 61 -5.42 2.95 -10.20
N PRO A 62 -6.60 2.34 -10.35
CA PRO A 62 -7.03 1.27 -9.46
C PRO A 62 -6.14 0.03 -9.67
N CYS A 63 -5.90 -0.72 -8.59
CA CYS A 63 -5.16 -1.99 -8.66
C CYS A 63 -5.97 -3.11 -9.34
N GLU A 64 -7.30 -3.02 -9.25
CA GLU A 64 -8.24 -3.97 -9.85
C GLU A 64 -9.19 -3.21 -10.77
N ASP A 65 -9.28 -3.67 -12.02
CA ASP A 65 -10.14 -3.07 -13.03
C ASP A 65 -10.78 -4.18 -13.88
N ILE A 66 -12.10 -4.14 -14.03
CA ILE A 66 -12.85 -5.10 -14.84
C ILE A 66 -13.30 -4.39 -16.11
N ARG A 67 -12.81 -4.86 -17.25
CA ARG A 67 -13.11 -4.29 -18.57
C ARG A 67 -13.92 -5.25 -19.40
N PHE A 68 -14.96 -4.73 -20.04
CA PHE A 68 -15.80 -5.46 -20.98
C PHE A 68 -15.53 -4.92 -22.39
N GLU A 69 -15.07 -5.77 -23.28
CA GLU A 69 -15.02 -5.46 -24.72
C GLU A 69 -16.41 -5.66 -25.31
N VAL A 70 -17.01 -4.57 -25.79
CA VAL A 70 -18.38 -4.59 -26.31
C VAL A 70 -18.34 -4.63 -27.83
N ALA A 71 -18.95 -5.66 -28.41
CA ALA A 71 -19.26 -5.72 -29.84
C ALA A 71 -20.74 -5.41 -30.02
N VAL A 72 -21.05 -4.38 -30.82
CA VAL A 72 -22.42 -3.96 -31.09
C VAL A 72 -22.82 -4.45 -32.48
N ASP A 73 -23.85 -5.28 -32.55
CA ASP A 73 -24.54 -5.66 -33.79
C ASP A 73 -25.95 -5.08 -33.75
N GLY A 74 -26.35 -4.45 -34.85
CA GLY A 74 -27.64 -3.78 -34.98
C GLY A 74 -28.40 -4.37 -36.16
N ARG A 75 -29.63 -4.83 -35.92
CA ARG A 75 -30.52 -5.35 -36.95
C ARG A 75 -31.86 -4.66 -36.88
N HIS A 76 -32.55 -4.58 -38.02
CA HIS A 76 -33.93 -4.14 -38.04
C HIS A 76 -34.78 -5.07 -37.19
N LEU A 77 -35.61 -4.48 -36.35
CA LEU A 77 -36.52 -5.21 -35.49
C LEU A 77 -37.55 -5.92 -36.36
N THR A 78 -37.69 -7.24 -36.18
CA THR A 78 -38.71 -8.07 -36.83
C THR A 78 -39.84 -8.39 -35.84
N GLU A 79 -41.05 -8.66 -36.36
CA GLU A 79 -42.21 -9.04 -35.53
C GLU A 79 -41.94 -10.30 -34.70
N GLU A 80 -41.20 -11.26 -35.25
CA GLU A 80 -40.80 -12.50 -34.58
C GLU A 80 -39.96 -12.24 -33.31
N ALA A 81 -38.98 -11.33 -33.38
CA ALA A 81 -38.13 -10.99 -32.24
C ALA A 81 -38.92 -10.33 -31.09
N VAL A 82 -39.98 -9.59 -31.42
CA VAL A 82 -40.88 -8.98 -30.42
C VAL A 82 -41.77 -10.04 -29.76
N LEU A 83 -42.23 -11.03 -30.51
CA LEU A 83 -43.06 -12.13 -30.03
C LEU A 83 -42.32 -13.03 -29.01
N GLU A 84 -41.02 -13.22 -29.17
CA GLU A 84 -40.19 -13.97 -28.21
C GLU A 84 -40.11 -13.27 -26.84
N ILE A 85 -40.07 -11.94 -26.84
CA ILE A 85 -39.86 -11.12 -25.63
C ILE A 85 -41.20 -10.87 -24.90
N SER A 86 -42.28 -10.69 -25.65
CA SER A 86 -43.58 -10.29 -25.10
C SER A 86 -44.65 -11.36 -25.32
N ARG A 87 -44.79 -12.26 -24.34
CA ARG A 87 -45.78 -13.36 -24.38
C ARG A 87 -47.23 -12.91 -24.10
N SER A 88 -47.46 -11.74 -23.51
CA SER A 88 -48.81 -11.27 -23.21
C SER A 88 -49.46 -10.60 -24.43
N LYS A 89 -50.71 -11.00 -24.76
CA LYS A 89 -51.46 -10.47 -25.91
C LYS A 89 -51.68 -8.95 -25.81
N GLN A 90 -51.96 -8.41 -24.63
CA GLN A 90 -52.17 -6.97 -24.41
C GLN A 90 -50.93 -6.11 -24.75
N MET A 91 -49.74 -6.65 -24.56
CA MET A 91 -48.51 -5.91 -24.83
C MET A 91 -48.19 -5.87 -26.34
N LYS A 92 -48.70 -6.82 -27.13
CA LYS A 92 -48.50 -6.84 -28.59
C LYS A 92 -49.17 -5.65 -29.27
N ASP A 93 -50.40 -5.31 -28.88
CA ASP A 93 -51.16 -4.20 -29.48
C ASP A 93 -50.53 -2.84 -29.17
N ILE A 94 -49.95 -2.69 -27.97
CA ILE A 94 -49.21 -1.48 -27.56
C ILE A 94 -47.90 -1.36 -28.36
N ILE A 95 -47.23 -2.49 -28.63
CA ILE A 95 -45.97 -2.52 -29.39
C ILE A 95 -46.21 -2.26 -30.88
N GLN A 96 -47.25 -2.83 -31.49
CA GLN A 96 -47.58 -2.58 -32.90
C GLN A 96 -47.89 -1.10 -33.15
N ASN A 97 -48.63 -0.44 -32.25
CA ASN A 97 -48.94 0.98 -32.38
C ASN A 97 -47.72 1.92 -32.18
N ARG A 98 -46.60 1.43 -31.65
CA ARG A 98 -45.38 2.21 -31.38
C ARG A 98 -44.12 1.60 -32.00
N TRP A 99 -44.27 0.87 -33.10
CA TRP A 99 -43.18 0.13 -33.74
C TRP A 99 -41.92 0.98 -33.99
N ASN A 100 -42.10 2.21 -34.49
CA ASN A 100 -41.01 3.12 -34.84
C ASN A 100 -40.25 3.68 -33.62
N ASN A 101 -40.78 3.52 -32.41
CA ASN A 101 -40.15 3.97 -31.16
C ASN A 101 -39.64 2.81 -30.30
N LEU A 102 -39.67 1.57 -30.83
CA LEU A 102 -39.21 0.39 -30.10
C LEU A 102 -37.74 0.11 -30.41
N ALA A 103 -36.95 -0.09 -29.35
CA ALA A 103 -35.60 -0.62 -29.44
C ALA A 103 -35.47 -1.82 -28.51
N VAL A 104 -34.98 -2.94 -29.06
CA VAL A 104 -34.69 -4.15 -28.28
C VAL A 104 -33.18 -4.25 -28.13
N VAL A 105 -32.71 -4.26 -26.88
CA VAL A 105 -31.29 -4.40 -26.55
C VAL A 105 -31.08 -5.73 -25.85
N ARG A 106 -30.32 -6.63 -26.48
CA ARG A 106 -29.95 -7.93 -25.90
C ARG A 106 -28.48 -7.90 -25.48
N ILE A 107 -28.25 -8.00 -24.17
CA ILE A 107 -26.90 -8.02 -23.60
C ILE A 107 -26.58 -9.46 -23.18
N TYR A 108 -25.52 -10.03 -23.73
CA TYR A 108 -25.06 -11.38 -23.39
C TYR A 108 -23.55 -11.49 -23.56
N PHE A 109 -22.94 -12.44 -22.84
CA PHE A 109 -21.53 -12.77 -23.03
C PHE A 109 -21.35 -13.64 -24.27
N LYS A 110 -20.41 -13.26 -25.14
CA LYS A 110 -20.09 -14.05 -26.35
C LYS A 110 -19.53 -15.43 -25.99
N THR A 111 -18.71 -15.50 -24.94
CA THR A 111 -18.09 -16.72 -24.42
C THR A 111 -18.12 -16.70 -22.89
N ILE A 112 -18.01 -17.88 -22.27
CA ILE A 112 -17.95 -18.04 -20.80
C ILE A 112 -16.53 -17.76 -20.26
N GLU A 113 -15.54 -17.68 -21.16
CA GLU A 113 -14.14 -17.46 -20.81
C GLU A 113 -13.89 -16.04 -20.30
N ARG A 114 -13.14 -15.93 -19.21
CA ARG A 114 -12.64 -14.65 -18.69
C ARG A 114 -11.14 -14.54 -18.90
N LYS A 115 -10.68 -13.40 -19.39
CA LYS A 115 -9.25 -13.07 -19.47
C LYS A 115 -8.85 -12.31 -18.20
N ILE A 116 -7.85 -12.83 -17.49
CA ILE A 116 -7.31 -12.20 -16.28
C ILE A 116 -5.89 -11.74 -16.59
N TYR A 117 -5.61 -10.46 -16.35
CA TYR A 117 -4.29 -9.87 -16.47
C TYR A 117 -3.82 -9.48 -15.07
N GLU A 118 -2.82 -10.20 -14.56
CA GLU A 118 -2.24 -9.95 -13.24
C GLU A 118 -0.79 -9.47 -13.37
N HIS A 119 -0.48 -8.40 -12.65
CA HIS A 119 0.88 -7.88 -12.54
C HIS A 119 1.54 -8.48 -11.30
N VAL A 120 2.44 -9.45 -11.52
CA VAL A 120 3.24 -10.06 -10.45
C VAL A 120 4.61 -9.41 -10.35
N PRO A 121 5.15 -9.18 -9.15
CA PRO A 121 6.52 -8.67 -9.00
C PRO A 121 7.51 -9.68 -9.58
N LYS A 122 8.47 -9.19 -10.38
CA LYS A 122 9.51 -10.06 -10.98
C LYS A 122 10.43 -10.68 -9.94
N TYR A 123 10.66 -9.97 -8.83
CA TYR A 123 11.53 -10.42 -7.75
C TYR A 123 10.78 -10.38 -6.42
N SER A 124 10.71 -11.52 -5.75
CA SER A 124 10.27 -11.62 -4.36
C SER A 124 11.42 -11.30 -3.41
N ASN A 125 11.10 -10.86 -2.19
CA ASN A 125 12.11 -10.61 -1.15
C ASN A 125 13.00 -11.84 -0.89
N GLN A 126 12.42 -13.04 -0.98
CA GLN A 126 13.14 -14.30 -0.80
C GLN A 126 14.17 -14.53 -1.91
N GLU A 127 13.82 -14.20 -3.16
CA GLU A 127 14.70 -14.30 -4.32
C GLU A 127 15.82 -13.27 -4.24
N LEU A 128 15.54 -12.06 -3.74
CA LEU A 128 16.58 -11.04 -3.51
C LEU A 128 17.64 -11.54 -2.53
N PHE A 129 17.23 -12.13 -1.39
CA PHE A 129 18.18 -12.69 -0.43
C PHE A 129 18.93 -13.90 -1.00
N SER A 130 18.27 -14.73 -1.81
CA SER A 130 18.92 -15.85 -2.49
C SER A 130 19.98 -15.39 -3.49
N HIS A 131 19.68 -14.38 -4.31
CA HIS A 131 20.64 -13.79 -5.24
C HIS A 131 21.80 -13.10 -4.52
N LEU A 132 21.51 -12.31 -3.48
CA LEU A 132 22.55 -11.64 -2.70
C LEU A 132 23.49 -12.66 -2.04
N GLY A 133 22.93 -13.69 -1.39
CA GLY A 133 23.69 -14.77 -0.76
C GLY A 133 24.48 -15.60 -1.76
N GLY A 134 23.91 -15.84 -2.95
CA GLY A 134 24.59 -16.55 -4.05
C GLY A 134 25.79 -15.78 -4.57
N TYR A 135 25.62 -14.48 -4.88
CA TYR A 135 26.73 -13.65 -5.33
C TYR A 135 27.77 -13.43 -4.23
N SER A 136 27.36 -13.17 -2.98
CA SER A 136 28.29 -12.97 -1.87
C SER A 136 29.08 -14.25 -1.54
N GLY A 137 28.43 -15.41 -1.60
CA GLY A 137 29.05 -16.70 -1.35
C GLY A 137 30.06 -17.11 -2.42
N VAL A 138 29.75 -16.89 -3.71
CA VAL A 138 30.63 -17.27 -4.82
C VAL A 138 31.84 -16.33 -4.95
N TRP A 139 31.63 -15.02 -4.83
CA TRP A 139 32.70 -14.04 -5.10
C TRP A 139 33.64 -13.81 -3.92
N LEU A 140 33.07 -13.76 -2.71
CA LEU A 140 33.83 -13.35 -1.52
C LEU A 140 34.02 -14.51 -0.54
N GLY A 141 33.31 -15.63 -0.71
CA GLY A 141 33.42 -16.80 0.18
C GLY A 141 33.00 -16.53 1.63
N PHE A 142 32.44 -15.36 1.93
CA PHE A 142 31.97 -15.00 3.26
C PHE A 142 30.50 -15.38 3.41
N SER A 143 30.21 -16.07 4.51
CA SER A 143 28.86 -16.43 4.90
C SER A 143 28.27 -15.38 5.85
N LEU A 144 26.97 -15.47 6.13
CA LEU A 144 26.30 -14.68 7.17
C LEU A 144 26.97 -14.81 8.55
N LEU A 145 27.62 -15.95 8.84
CA LEU A 145 28.40 -16.13 10.07
C LEU A 145 29.61 -15.21 10.11
N ASN A 146 30.36 -15.10 9.01
CA ASN A 146 31.52 -14.21 8.94
C ASN A 146 31.11 -12.73 9.09
N LEU A 147 29.93 -12.36 8.58
CA LEU A 147 29.38 -11.02 8.77
C LEU A 147 29.03 -10.77 10.24
N TYR A 148 28.46 -11.76 10.92
CA TYR A 148 28.13 -11.65 12.34
C TYR A 148 29.39 -11.49 13.22
N GLU A 149 30.43 -12.28 12.97
CA GLU A 149 31.72 -12.16 13.66
C GLU A 149 32.36 -10.79 13.43
N LEU A 150 32.32 -10.28 12.20
CA LEU A 150 32.81 -8.93 11.88
C LEU A 150 32.05 -7.85 12.66
N LEU A 151 30.71 -7.97 12.74
CA LEU A 151 29.88 -7.03 13.49
C LEU A 151 30.16 -7.08 14.99
N GLU A 152 30.43 -8.25 15.56
CA GLU A 152 30.81 -8.40 16.97
C GLU A 152 32.16 -7.70 17.25
N ILE A 153 33.15 -7.90 16.38
CA ILE A 153 34.46 -7.24 16.49
C ILE A 153 34.32 -5.72 16.37
N ILE A 154 33.53 -5.23 15.42
CA ILE A 154 33.26 -3.79 15.25
C ILE A 154 32.54 -3.24 16.49
N GLY A 155 31.54 -3.95 17.00
CA GLY A 155 30.81 -3.55 18.22
C GLY A 155 31.72 -3.48 19.44
N ALA A 156 32.60 -4.47 19.61
CA ALA A 156 33.58 -4.50 20.69
C ALA A 156 34.60 -3.36 20.58
N THR A 157 35.12 -3.10 19.39
CA THR A 157 36.07 -1.99 19.15
C THR A 157 35.42 -0.62 19.33
N LEU A 158 34.18 -0.42 18.87
CA LEU A 158 33.43 0.81 19.12
C LEU A 158 33.17 1.03 20.61
N ASN A 159 32.73 -0.01 21.34
CA ASN A 159 32.55 0.07 22.79
C ASN A 159 33.86 0.37 23.53
N PHE A 160 34.96 -0.25 23.12
CA PHE A 160 36.28 0.04 23.67
C PHE A 160 36.73 1.48 23.38
N ALA A 161 36.52 1.98 22.16
CA ALA A 161 36.86 3.36 21.80
C ALA A 161 36.01 4.38 22.57
N LEU A 162 34.70 4.12 22.73
CA LEU A 162 33.78 4.97 23.49
C LEU A 162 34.07 4.96 24.99
N THR A 163 34.45 3.81 25.57
CA THR A 163 34.83 3.71 26.99
C THR A 163 36.18 4.35 27.26
N LYS A 164 37.16 4.22 26.35
CA LYS A 164 38.45 4.93 26.44
C LYS A 164 38.28 6.44 26.41
N SER A 165 37.40 6.99 25.56
CA SER A 165 37.15 8.44 25.53
C SER A 165 36.45 8.94 26.80
N LYS A 166 35.56 8.14 27.41
CA LYS A 166 34.96 8.45 28.72
C LYS A 166 35.97 8.36 29.86
N ALA A 167 36.86 7.36 29.85
CA ALA A 167 37.94 7.22 30.84
C ALA A 167 38.95 8.38 30.75
N GLN A 168 39.27 8.85 29.55
CA GLN A 168 40.11 10.03 29.35
C GLN A 168 39.43 11.33 29.83
N LYS A 169 38.12 11.47 29.63
CA LYS A 169 37.33 12.60 30.18
C LYS A 169 37.22 12.56 31.71
N LEU A 170 37.11 11.37 32.32
CA LEU A 170 37.16 11.21 33.79
C LEU A 170 38.57 11.44 34.35
N ALA A 171 39.62 11.05 33.63
CA ALA A 171 41.02 11.24 34.03
C ALA A 171 41.44 12.72 34.01
N GLN A 172 40.93 13.54 33.09
CA GLN A 172 41.14 14.99 33.11
C GLN A 172 40.44 15.70 34.29
N SER A 173 39.49 15.06 34.97
CA SER A 173 38.83 15.61 36.17
C SER A 173 39.55 15.26 37.49
N LYS A 174 40.51 14.34 37.51
CA LYS A 174 41.31 14.02 38.69
C LYS A 174 42.77 14.39 38.45
N ASN A 175 43.17 15.58 38.90
CA ASN A 175 44.58 15.92 39.14
C ASN A 175 45.13 14.99 40.24
N VAL A 176 45.69 13.84 39.87
CA VAL A 176 46.57 13.05 40.75
C VAL A 176 47.66 12.40 39.90
N THR A 177 48.88 12.58 40.39
CA THR A 177 50.19 12.15 39.88
C THR A 177 50.27 10.66 39.45
N PRO A 178 51.09 10.33 38.43
CA PRO A 178 51.27 8.95 38.00
C PRO A 178 52.27 8.19 38.89
N PRO A 179 52.02 6.92 39.25
CA PRO A 179 53.10 6.01 39.56
C PRO A 179 53.45 5.18 38.32
N VAL A 180 54.71 5.32 37.92
CA VAL A 180 55.68 4.29 37.51
C VAL A 180 55.16 3.08 36.71
N PHE A 181 55.71 2.97 35.50
CA PHE A 181 55.73 1.82 34.61
C PHE A 181 55.97 0.47 35.31
N TYR A 182 55.15 -0.53 34.98
CA TYR A 182 55.62 -1.90 34.80
C TYR A 182 54.96 -2.51 33.55
N THR A 183 55.78 -2.92 32.59
CA THR A 183 55.41 -3.78 31.48
C THR A 183 55.32 -5.23 31.95
N GLN A 184 54.16 -5.88 31.86
CA GLN A 184 54.12 -7.34 31.66
C GLN A 184 52.73 -7.89 31.31
N SER A 185 52.72 -8.68 30.22
CA SER A 185 51.90 -9.88 30.02
C SER A 185 50.43 -9.72 29.61
N SER A 186 50.22 -9.74 28.29
CA SER A 186 48.94 -9.86 27.59
C SER A 186 48.24 -11.23 27.69
N LYS A 187 48.67 -12.13 28.59
CA LYS A 187 48.09 -13.49 28.71
C LYS A 187 47.05 -13.66 29.81
N LYS A 188 46.89 -12.72 30.75
CA LYS A 188 45.94 -12.86 31.88
C LYS A 188 44.53 -12.31 31.63
N PHE A 189 44.28 -11.59 30.54
CA PHE A 189 42.98 -10.93 30.31
C PHE A 189 41.92 -11.83 29.67
N TYR A 190 42.30 -12.99 29.11
CA TYR A 190 41.35 -13.90 28.46
C TYR A 190 40.63 -14.84 29.44
N GLU A 191 41.22 -15.17 30.59
CA GLU A 191 40.57 -16.05 31.57
C GLU A 191 39.56 -15.31 32.47
N ASP A 192 39.82 -14.05 32.81
CA ASP A 192 38.92 -13.28 33.68
C ASP A 192 37.62 -12.81 32.98
N ALA A 193 37.62 -12.74 31.64
CA ALA A 193 36.44 -12.37 30.85
C ALA A 193 35.43 -13.53 30.70
N ILE A 194 35.89 -14.79 30.74
CA ILE A 194 35.01 -15.97 30.66
C ILE A 194 34.32 -16.22 32.01
N ILE A 195 35.02 -15.96 33.12
CA ILE A 195 34.47 -16.16 34.48
C ILE A 195 33.45 -15.07 34.84
N THR A 196 33.62 -13.84 34.36
CA THR A 196 32.67 -12.75 34.67
C THR A 196 31.35 -12.82 33.89
N ASN A 197 31.34 -13.35 32.66
CA ASN A 197 30.10 -13.51 31.89
C ASN A 197 29.24 -14.71 32.33
N SER A 198 29.86 -15.79 32.82
CA SER A 198 29.10 -16.93 33.38
C SER A 198 28.37 -16.58 34.69
N LEU A 199 28.95 -15.71 35.52
CA LEU A 199 28.30 -15.22 36.75
C LEU A 199 27.17 -14.21 36.47
N PHE A 200 27.26 -13.43 35.39
CA PHE A 200 26.20 -12.48 35.01
C PHE A 200 24.96 -13.17 34.43
N PHE A 201 25.12 -14.29 33.71
CA PHE A 201 23.98 -15.09 33.24
C PHE A 201 23.27 -15.85 34.39
N ALA A 202 24.01 -16.33 35.40
CA ALA A 202 23.42 -17.02 36.55
C ALA A 202 22.57 -16.09 37.44
N ARG A 203 22.92 -14.79 37.55
CA ARG A 203 22.21 -13.85 38.44
C ARG A 203 20.87 -13.36 37.87
N LYS A 204 20.70 -13.35 36.53
CA LYS A 204 19.48 -12.87 35.88
C LYS A 204 18.31 -13.88 35.91
N ASN A 205 18.59 -15.17 36.17
CA ASN A 205 17.57 -16.22 36.28
C ASN A 205 16.98 -16.42 37.69
N ARG A 206 17.54 -15.81 38.75
CA ARG A 206 16.93 -15.86 40.10
C ARG A 206 15.82 -14.84 40.34
N THR A 207 15.72 -13.79 39.51
CA THR A 207 14.67 -12.76 39.61
C THR A 207 13.36 -13.13 38.92
N LEU A 208 13.34 -14.16 38.05
CA LEU A 208 12.12 -14.65 37.41
C LEU A 208 11.38 -15.74 38.20
N ALA A 209 12.02 -16.37 39.19
CA ALA A 209 11.38 -17.39 40.05
C ALA A 209 10.59 -16.78 41.24
N LYS A 210 10.73 -15.49 41.54
CA LYS A 210 10.04 -14.82 42.68
C LYS A 210 8.82 -13.98 42.30
N LEU A 211 8.40 -13.96 41.03
CA LEU A 211 7.20 -13.24 40.56
C LEU A 211 6.01 -14.14 40.22
N LYS A 212 6.09 -15.47 40.47
CA LYS A 212 4.99 -16.42 40.21
C LYS A 212 4.26 -16.95 41.46
N SER A 213 4.53 -16.42 42.67
CA SER A 213 3.84 -16.84 43.91
C SER A 213 3.11 -15.70 44.66
N LYS A 214 2.75 -14.61 43.96
CA LYS A 214 1.98 -13.53 44.58
C LYS A 214 1.04 -12.88 43.57
N LYS A 215 -0.01 -13.61 43.19
CA LYS A 215 -1.32 -13.07 42.82
C LYS A 215 -2.37 -14.18 42.95
N ILE A 216 -3.42 -13.81 43.69
CA ILE A 216 -4.74 -14.46 43.84
C ILE A 216 -5.34 -14.71 42.46
#